data_AF-W5SGD6-F1
#
_entry.id   AF-W5SGD6-F1
#
_cell.length_a   1.000
_cell.length_b   1.000
_cell.length_c   1.000
_cell.angle_alpha   90.00
_cell.angle_beta   90.00
_cell.angle_gamma   90.00
#
_symmetry.space_group_name_H-M   'P 1'
#
loop_
_entity.id
_entity.type
_entity.pdbx_description
1 polymer ?
#
loop_
_entity_poly.entity_id
_entity_poly.type
_entity_poly.pdbx_seq_one_letter_code
_entity_poly.pdbx_strand_id
1 'polypeptide(L)'
;MEKRSEIKKKLIMMMIVLLMIGCGQQTEGKSSVGGGAGSGLSGAMMEVGRSAENVFYAFIELVSDVLGFTAKTTTKKEDVGGYFNSLGVKLGEASKELEEVAKKAADSSKYQEIRGAVDAAKATLDT
;
A
#
# COMPACT_ATOMS: atom_id res chain seq x y z
N MET A 1 21.52 37.19 -7.97
CA MET A 1 20.40 36.40 -7.40
C MET A 1 19.03 37.04 -7.64
N GLU A 2 18.95 38.31 -8.04
CA GLU A 2 17.70 39.07 -8.23
C GLU A 2 16.77 38.56 -9.35
N LYS A 3 17.32 38.12 -10.50
CA LYS A 3 16.51 37.65 -11.64
C LYS A 3 15.65 36.41 -11.34
N ARG A 4 16.08 35.52 -10.42
CA ARG A 4 15.28 34.35 -10.01
C ARG A 4 14.10 34.73 -9.10
N SER A 5 14.22 35.82 -8.34
CA SER A 5 13.13 36.35 -7.50
C SER A 5 12.00 36.89 -8.37
N GLU A 6 12.34 37.68 -9.39
CA GLU A 6 11.36 38.28 -10.30
C GLU A 6 10.61 37.23 -11.13
N ILE A 7 11.30 36.18 -11.59
CA ILE A 7 10.66 35.06 -12.30
C ILE A 7 9.70 34.30 -11.37
N LYS A 8 10.10 34.04 -10.11
CA LYS A 8 9.23 33.39 -9.13
C LYS A 8 8.00 34.23 -8.78
N LYS A 9 8.16 35.55 -8.61
CA LYS A 9 7.05 36.48 -8.38
C LYS A 9 6.10 36.53 -9.58
N LYS A 10 6.62 36.58 -10.82
CA LYS A 10 5.79 36.52 -12.03
C LYS A 10 5.04 35.19 -12.17
N LEU A 11 5.68 34.05 -11.85
CA LEU A 11 5.03 32.74 -11.87
C LEU A 11 3.90 32.62 -10.83
N ILE A 12 4.13 33.12 -9.61
CA ILE A 12 3.12 33.15 -8.55
C ILE A 12 1.95 34.04 -8.93
N MET A 13 2.21 35.24 -9.47
CA MET A 13 1.16 36.16 -9.91
C MET A 13 0.36 35.55 -11.08
N MET A 14 1.02 34.85 -12.01
CA MET A 14 0.35 34.17 -13.14
C MET A 14 -0.54 33.01 -12.67
N MET A 15 -0.11 32.22 -11.67
CA MET A 15 -0.97 31.18 -11.09
C MET A 15 -2.20 31.76 -10.38
N ILE A 16 -2.05 32.89 -9.67
CA ILE A 16 -3.17 33.54 -8.98
C ILE A 16 -4.20 34.10 -9.99
N VAL A 17 -3.74 34.70 -11.09
CA VAL A 17 -4.63 35.21 -12.16
C VAL A 17 -5.37 34.06 -12.86
N LEU A 18 -4.70 32.94 -13.12
CA LEU A 18 -5.34 31.74 -13.71
C LEU A 18 -6.42 31.15 -12.80
N LEU A 19 -6.24 31.19 -11.47
CA LEU A 19 -7.26 30.72 -10.53
C LEU A 19 -8.49 31.62 -10.47
N MET A 20 -8.36 32.93 -10.69
CA MET A 20 -9.48 33.87 -10.61
C MET A 20 -10.36 33.92 -11.88
N ILE A 21 -9.88 33.37 -13.01
CA ILE A 21 -10.66 33.29 -14.26
C ILE A 21 -11.59 32.05 -14.27
N GLY A 22 -11.41 31.12 -13.34
CA GLY A 22 -12.15 29.83 -13.30
C GLY A 22 -13.57 29.86 -12.73
N CYS A 23 -14.15 31.02 -12.41
CA CYS A 23 -15.45 31.07 -11.73
C CYS A 23 -16.40 32.19 -12.23
N GLY A 24 -16.48 32.42 -13.55
CA GLY A 24 -17.30 33.51 -14.07
C GLY A 24 -17.67 33.47 -15.55
N GLN A 25 -18.37 32.43 -16.01
CA GLN A 25 -19.26 32.53 -17.18
C GLN A 25 -20.53 31.71 -16.93
N GLN A 26 -21.40 32.24 -16.06
CA GLN A 26 -22.81 31.89 -16.07
C GLN A 26 -23.49 32.81 -17.09
N THR A 27 -23.55 32.37 -18.34
CA THR A 27 -24.47 32.95 -19.34
C THR A 27 -25.85 32.33 -19.13
N GLU A 28 -26.79 33.18 -18.74
CA GLU A 28 -28.22 32.88 -18.66
C GLU A 28 -28.73 32.32 -20.00
N GLY A 29 -29.44 31.19 -19.97
CA GLY A 29 -30.06 30.67 -21.19
C GLY A 29 -30.67 29.27 -21.09
N LYS A 30 -31.92 29.22 -20.64
CA LYS A 30 -32.91 28.14 -20.81
C LYS A 30 -32.72 26.81 -20.06
N SER A 31 -33.71 26.59 -19.21
CA SER A 31 -34.15 25.36 -18.57
C SER A 31 -34.31 24.16 -19.51
N SER A 32 -33.77 23.01 -19.09
CA SER A 32 -34.47 21.73 -19.22
C SER A 32 -34.22 20.90 -17.98
N VAL A 33 -35.28 20.75 -17.19
CA VAL A 33 -35.41 19.76 -16.11
C VAL A 33 -35.24 18.36 -16.72
N GLY A 34 -34.37 17.55 -16.12
CA GLY A 34 -34.22 16.12 -16.44
C GLY A 34 -33.36 15.43 -15.38
N GLY A 35 -33.99 14.62 -14.53
CA GLY A 35 -33.42 14.05 -13.32
C GLY A 35 -32.29 13.04 -13.52
N GLY A 36 -31.55 12.81 -12.43
CA GLY A 36 -30.57 11.73 -12.34
C GLY A 36 -29.47 12.06 -11.33
N ALA A 37 -29.53 11.40 -10.17
CA ALA A 37 -28.46 11.14 -9.21
C ALA A 37 -27.08 11.82 -9.42
N GLY A 38 -26.65 12.61 -8.43
CA GLY A 38 -25.24 12.64 -8.00
C GLY A 38 -24.20 13.41 -8.83
N SER A 39 -24.58 14.35 -9.71
CA SER A 39 -23.61 15.12 -10.52
C SER A 39 -22.98 16.30 -9.76
N GLY A 40 -21.96 16.01 -8.94
CA GLY A 40 -21.14 17.03 -8.27
C GLY A 40 -19.92 16.42 -7.56
N LEU A 41 -18.97 17.26 -7.11
CA LEU A 41 -17.74 16.86 -6.39
C LEU A 41 -17.99 15.82 -5.28
N SER A 42 -19.14 15.89 -4.61
CA SER A 42 -19.58 14.93 -3.60
C SER A 42 -19.86 13.52 -4.13
N GLY A 43 -20.41 13.38 -5.34
CA GLY A 43 -20.59 12.08 -6.00
C GLY A 43 -19.27 11.45 -6.39
N ALA A 44 -18.36 12.25 -6.95
CA ALA A 44 -16.99 11.81 -7.26
C ALA A 44 -16.21 11.40 -5.99
N MET A 45 -16.34 12.14 -4.88
CA MET A 45 -15.74 11.75 -3.59
C MET A 45 -16.32 10.46 -3.01
N MET A 46 -17.62 10.23 -3.16
CA MET A 46 -18.28 9.02 -2.67
C MET A 46 -17.82 7.78 -3.45
N GLU A 47 -17.60 7.94 -4.75
CA GLU A 47 -17.09 6.90 -5.64
C GLU A 47 -15.61 6.60 -5.40
N VAL A 48 -14.79 7.64 -5.13
CA VAL A 48 -13.40 7.49 -4.66
C VAL A 48 -13.35 6.77 -3.31
N GLY A 49 -14.25 7.11 -2.38
CA GLY A 49 -14.36 6.43 -1.08
C GLY A 49 -14.63 4.93 -1.23
N ARG A 50 -15.63 4.55 -2.04
CA ARG A 50 -15.94 3.13 -2.32
C ARG A 50 -14.81 2.41 -3.06
N SER A 51 -14.13 3.09 -3.99
CA SER A 51 -12.99 2.52 -4.71
C SER A 51 -11.81 2.26 -3.77
N ALA A 52 -11.49 3.20 -2.89
CA ALA A 52 -10.45 3.03 -1.87
C ALA A 52 -10.79 1.90 -0.89
N GLU A 53 -12.05 1.78 -0.48
CA GLU A 53 -12.52 0.68 0.37
C GLU A 53 -12.32 -0.67 -0.30
N ASN A 54 -12.72 -0.80 -1.57
CA ASN A 54 -12.60 -2.05 -2.32
C ASN A 54 -11.14 -2.46 -2.53
N VAL A 55 -10.23 -1.51 -2.81
CA VAL A 55 -8.79 -1.76 -2.91
C VAL A 55 -8.21 -2.17 -1.55
N PHE A 56 -8.65 -1.52 -0.47
CA PHE A 56 -8.20 -1.86 0.88
C PHE A 56 -8.64 -3.27 1.29
N TYR A 57 -9.89 -3.67 1.00
CA TYR A 57 -10.37 -5.02 1.27
C TYR A 57 -9.67 -6.06 0.38
N ALA A 58 -9.47 -5.79 -0.90
CA ALA A 58 -8.72 -6.69 -1.78
C ALA A 58 -7.26 -6.86 -1.33
N PHE A 59 -6.64 -5.80 -0.81
CA PHE A 59 -5.31 -5.88 -0.21
C PHE A 59 -5.31 -6.74 1.05
N ILE A 60 -6.27 -6.55 1.97
CA ILE A 60 -6.37 -7.35 3.18
C ILE A 60 -6.69 -8.81 2.85
N GLU A 61 -7.55 -9.08 1.88
CA GLU A 61 -7.87 -10.43 1.41
C GLU A 61 -6.63 -11.12 0.81
N LEU A 62 -5.89 -10.43 -0.06
CA LEU A 62 -4.63 -10.94 -0.60
C LEU A 62 -3.60 -11.21 0.51
N VAL A 63 -3.44 -10.29 1.46
CA VAL A 63 -2.55 -10.47 2.61
C VAL A 63 -3.04 -11.62 3.50
N SER A 64 -4.35 -11.81 3.62
CA SER A 64 -4.96 -12.91 4.38
C SER A 64 -4.71 -14.25 3.72
N ASP A 65 -4.78 -14.32 2.40
CA ASP A 65 -4.50 -15.55 1.63
C ASP A 65 -3.02 -15.91 1.68
N VAL A 66 -2.13 -14.91 1.58
CA VAL A 66 -0.68 -15.12 1.61
C VAL A 66 -0.17 -15.44 3.01
N LEU A 67 -0.66 -14.74 4.03
CA LEU A 67 -0.16 -14.85 5.41
C LEU A 67 -1.07 -15.68 6.31
N GLY A 68 -2.22 -16.16 5.85
CA GLY A 68 -3.13 -17.03 6.59
C GLY A 68 -3.93 -16.33 7.70
N PHE A 69 -4.12 -15.02 7.64
CA PHE A 69 -4.81 -14.24 8.66
C PHE A 69 -5.85 -13.28 8.10
N THR A 70 -7.13 -13.65 8.23
CA THR A 70 -8.27 -12.81 7.84
C THR A 70 -8.79 -11.96 9.00
N ALA A 71 -8.53 -10.65 8.95
CA ALA A 71 -9.11 -9.70 9.88
C ALA A 71 -10.59 -9.44 9.54
N LYS A 72 -11.45 -9.43 10.57
CA LYS A 72 -12.87 -9.06 10.51
C LYS A 72 -13.10 -7.77 11.28
N THR A 73 -14.28 -7.17 11.15
CA THR A 73 -14.67 -5.96 11.92
C THR A 73 -14.61 -6.15 13.43
N THR A 74 -14.69 -7.40 13.91
CA THR A 74 -14.61 -7.77 15.32
C THR A 74 -13.19 -8.18 15.76
N THR A 75 -12.22 -8.24 14.85
CA THR A 75 -10.83 -8.60 15.16
C THR A 75 -10.18 -7.47 15.94
N LYS A 76 -9.60 -7.78 17.10
CA LYS A 76 -8.94 -6.77 17.92
C LYS A 76 -7.54 -6.51 17.39
N LYS A 77 -7.03 -5.28 17.59
CA LYS A 77 -5.68 -4.89 17.16
C LYS A 77 -4.61 -5.79 17.78
N GLU A 78 -4.83 -6.21 19.02
CA GLU A 78 -3.93 -7.09 19.77
C GLU A 78 -3.85 -8.49 19.14
N ASP A 79 -4.95 -8.98 18.57
CA ASP A 79 -5.00 -10.29 17.90
C ASP A 79 -4.17 -10.25 16.60
N VAL A 80 -4.25 -9.14 15.86
CA VAL A 80 -3.44 -8.91 14.65
C VAL A 80 -1.95 -8.88 14.99
N GLY A 81 -1.59 -8.07 16.00
CA GLY A 81 -0.20 -7.96 16.46
C GLY A 81 0.33 -9.29 16.99
N GLY A 82 -0.49 -10.02 17.75
CA GLY A 82 -0.14 -11.34 18.27
C GLY A 82 0.11 -12.37 17.17
N TYR A 83 -0.72 -12.38 16.12
CA TYR A 83 -0.54 -13.27 14.98
C TYR A 83 0.81 -13.06 14.29
N PHE A 84 1.10 -11.83 13.86
CA PHE A 84 2.33 -11.53 13.12
C PHE A 84 3.58 -11.65 13.99
N ASN A 85 3.49 -11.33 15.29
CA ASN A 85 4.59 -11.60 16.22
C ASN A 85 4.87 -13.11 16.35
N SER A 86 3.82 -13.94 16.47
CA SER A 86 4.00 -15.40 16.51
C SER A 86 4.58 -15.94 15.20
N LEU A 87 4.17 -15.40 14.05
CA LEU A 87 4.71 -15.77 12.76
C LEU A 87 6.20 -15.43 12.66
N GLY A 88 6.61 -14.22 13.04
CA GLY A 88 8.02 -13.81 13.07
C GLY A 88 8.89 -14.71 13.96
N VAL A 89 8.40 -15.07 15.15
CA VAL A 89 9.10 -16.03 16.04
C VAL A 89 9.31 -17.38 15.35
N LYS A 90 8.26 -17.94 14.72
CA LYS A 90 8.35 -19.22 14.00
C LYS A 90 9.31 -19.17 12.80
N LEU A 91 9.34 -18.07 12.05
CA LEU A 91 10.30 -17.90 10.95
C LEU A 91 11.74 -17.85 11.48
N GLY A 92 11.97 -17.17 12.61
CA GLY A 92 13.26 -17.15 13.27
C GLY A 92 13.71 -18.53 13.79
N GLU A 93 12.78 -19.32 14.32
CA GLU A 93 13.03 -20.72 14.73
C GLU A 93 13.35 -21.61 13.51
N ALA A 94 12.56 -21.52 12.44
CA ALA A 94 12.79 -22.26 11.20
C ALA A 94 14.16 -21.93 10.58
N SER A 95 14.58 -20.64 10.60
CA SER A 95 15.92 -20.23 10.14
C SER A 95 17.05 -20.86 10.96
N LYS A 96 16.86 -21.02 12.28
CA LYS A 96 17.81 -21.74 13.14
C LYS A 96 17.82 -23.25 12.86
N GLU A 97 16.66 -23.86 12.65
CA GLU A 97 16.58 -25.29 12.31
C GLU A 97 17.23 -25.63 10.96
N LEU A 98 17.14 -24.72 9.98
CA LEU A 98 17.86 -24.86 8.70
C LEU A 98 19.38 -24.91 8.89
N GLU A 99 19.93 -24.19 9.87
CA GLU A 99 21.35 -24.28 10.22
C GLU A 99 21.73 -25.67 10.73
N GLU A 100 20.86 -26.30 11.53
CA GLU A 100 21.07 -27.67 12.00
C GLU A 100 21.00 -28.70 10.87
N VAL A 101 20.17 -28.46 9.83
CA VAL A 101 20.15 -29.29 8.62
C VAL A 101 21.50 -29.23 7.90
N ALA A 102 22.08 -28.04 7.73
CA ALA A 102 23.40 -27.90 7.12
C ALA A 102 24.49 -28.59 7.94
N LYS A 103 24.45 -28.49 9.28
CA LYS A 103 25.41 -29.18 10.18
C LYS A 103 25.31 -30.70 10.05
N LYS A 104 24.09 -31.25 10.05
CA LYS A 104 23.88 -32.71 9.87
C LYS A 104 24.35 -33.21 8.50
N ALA A 105 24.37 -32.34 7.50
CA ALA A 105 24.83 -32.67 6.16
C ALA A 105 26.37 -32.54 5.98
N ALA A 106 27.14 -32.20 7.02
CA ALA A 106 28.57 -31.93 6.92
C ALA A 106 29.37 -33.08 6.28
N ASP A 107 29.02 -34.33 6.58
CA ASP A 107 29.71 -35.52 6.06
C ASP A 107 29.11 -36.05 4.74
N SER A 108 28.10 -35.36 4.18
CA SER A 108 27.47 -35.73 2.91
C SER A 108 28.35 -35.32 1.73
N SER A 109 28.39 -36.16 0.69
CA SER A 109 28.99 -35.79 -0.61
C SER A 109 28.33 -34.58 -1.26
N LYS A 110 27.13 -34.19 -0.78
CA LYS A 110 26.36 -33.03 -1.24
C LYS A 110 26.41 -31.84 -0.27
N TYR A 111 27.33 -31.81 0.68
CA TYR A 111 27.38 -30.77 1.72
C TYR A 111 27.33 -29.35 1.14
N GLN A 112 28.13 -29.04 0.11
CA GLN A 112 28.19 -27.71 -0.49
C GLN A 112 26.85 -27.29 -1.12
N GLU A 113 26.15 -28.22 -1.76
CA GLU A 113 24.84 -27.99 -2.39
C GLU A 113 23.77 -27.73 -1.32
N ILE A 114 23.77 -28.56 -0.26
CA ILE A 114 22.84 -28.42 0.87
C ILE A 114 23.12 -27.11 1.61
N ARG A 115 24.39 -26.77 1.84
CA ARG A 115 24.77 -25.53 2.51
C ARG A 115 24.32 -24.31 1.71
N GLY A 116 24.57 -24.29 0.40
CA GLY A 116 24.10 -23.21 -0.47
C GLY A 116 22.58 -23.06 -0.47
N ALA A 117 21.83 -24.16 -0.50
CA ALA A 117 20.37 -24.12 -0.41
C ALA A 117 19.88 -23.60 0.96
N VAL A 118 20.52 -24.03 2.05
CA VAL A 118 20.23 -23.55 3.41
C VAL A 118 20.52 -22.06 3.54
N ASP A 119 21.67 -21.58 3.06
CA ASP A 119 22.04 -20.17 3.13
C ASP A 119 21.08 -19.30 2.30
N ALA A 120 20.66 -19.75 1.11
CA ALA A 120 19.66 -19.06 0.30
C ALA A 120 18.28 -19.00 0.98
N ALA A 121 17.84 -20.10 1.59
CA ALA A 121 16.59 -20.14 2.34
C ALA A 121 16.64 -19.21 3.56
N LYS A 122 17.73 -19.24 4.33
CA LYS A 122 17.92 -18.36 5.49
C LYS A 122 17.97 -16.88 5.11
N ALA A 123 18.61 -16.52 4.00
CA ALA A 123 18.61 -15.15 3.50
C ALA A 123 17.21 -14.67 3.10
N THR A 124 16.35 -15.56 2.61
CA THR A 124 14.94 -15.25 2.31
C THR A 124 14.12 -15.06 3.60
N LEU A 125 14.48 -15.77 4.67
CA LEU A 125 13.82 -15.71 5.97
C LEU A 125 14.39 -14.62 6.89
N ASP A 126 15.42 -13.89 6.46
CA ASP A 126 16.03 -12.81 7.24
C ASP A 126 15.06 -11.62 7.24
N THR A 127 14.42 -11.39 8.39
CA THR A 127 13.39 -10.36 8.63
C THR A 127 13.90 -9.25 9.53
#